data_AF-A0ABD2QIZ8-F1
#
_entry.id   AF-A0ABD2QIZ8-F1
#
_cell.length_a   1.000
_cell.length_b   1.000
_cell.length_c   1.000
_cell.angle_alpha   90.00
_cell.angle_beta   90.00
_cell.angle_gamma   90.00
#
_symmetry.space_group_name_H-M   'P 1'
#
loop_
_entity.id
_entity.type
_entity.pdbx_description
1 polymer ?
#
loop_
_entity_poly.entity_id
_entity_poly.type
_entity_poly.pdbx_seq_one_letter_code
_entity_poly.pdbx_strand_id
1 'polypeptide(L)'
;MPFFKSCLLQLDEKDISCRKLRTTLFECPNDTDFLAKLIAVRAAFDNILSQDTIFEWTKKTGELTGARLLCALGAEHAEFVYSYNILIEKAKELSNSEMLTPDQMDLKSELKEHGISCENFYDLVLDYILVDAFELLSNPPNSILNVTQNRWLSDYFKKTTLDSTIWTILLAKRKLLGSASAGFFGHYYSLVGTFIGPLAWAFFGTDVNSQRLVQRIRDTLQAFLKDLFSFHQTCGKNPHSNIENLELFPEDSVSSLGEDDSTVILSKNDSAPITREETVKPVAFTRGMRYQTLPELSRDVYSSLIDCSCQINSILTEEMSRLGNSFPKDLSEIVDPPELEWIVPTSSLSSLAKNSYDHDGFSDAIQ
;
A
#
# COMPACT_ATOMS: atom_id res chain seq x y z
N MET A 1 23.45 17.00 -3.75
CA MET A 1 22.04 16.64 -4.02
C MET A 1 21.91 15.80 -5.30
N PRO A 2 22.42 14.56 -5.35
CA PRO A 2 22.48 13.78 -6.60
C PRO A 2 21.21 12.97 -6.87
N PHE A 3 20.62 12.33 -5.85
CA PHE A 3 19.54 11.34 -6.05
C PHE A 3 18.20 11.94 -6.49
N PHE A 4 17.63 12.92 -5.76
CA PHE A 4 16.39 13.57 -6.21
C PHE A 4 16.55 14.27 -7.56
N LYS A 5 17.71 14.88 -7.80
CA LYS A 5 18.02 15.49 -9.10
C LYS A 5 18.04 14.43 -10.21
N SER A 6 18.52 13.22 -9.92
CA SER A 6 18.45 12.10 -10.87
C SER A 6 17.01 11.64 -11.13
N CYS A 7 16.13 11.65 -10.13
CA CYS A 7 14.70 11.36 -10.33
C CYS A 7 14.01 12.42 -11.18
N LEU A 8 14.33 13.71 -10.97
CA LEU A 8 13.83 14.81 -11.81
C LEU A 8 14.34 14.69 -13.25
N LEU A 9 15.62 14.36 -13.45
CA LEU A 9 16.15 14.11 -14.80
C LEU A 9 15.46 12.91 -15.47
N GLN A 10 15.19 11.84 -14.73
CA GLN A 10 14.42 10.72 -15.27
C GLN A 10 12.99 11.10 -15.64
N LEU A 11 12.36 12.02 -14.91
CA LEU A 11 11.05 12.56 -15.24
C LEU A 11 11.09 13.43 -16.52
N ASP A 12 12.16 14.22 -16.71
CA ASP A 12 12.35 15.02 -17.92
C ASP A 12 12.65 14.15 -19.16
N GLU A 13 13.31 13.01 -18.97
CA GLU A 13 13.74 12.10 -20.04
C GLU A 13 12.71 11.02 -20.40
N LYS A 14 11.80 10.66 -19.48
CA LYS A 14 10.85 9.55 -19.65
C LYS A 14 9.43 9.97 -19.30
N ASP A 15 8.47 9.42 -20.05
CA ASP A 15 7.07 9.47 -19.65
C ASP A 15 6.85 8.52 -18.45
N ILE A 16 6.64 9.08 -17.28
CA ILE A 16 6.43 8.32 -16.05
C ILE A 16 4.96 7.98 -15.94
N SER A 17 4.65 6.72 -16.23
CA SER A 17 3.28 6.24 -16.07
C SER A 17 2.93 6.11 -14.59
N CYS A 18 1.80 6.70 -14.22
CA CYS A 18 1.13 6.51 -12.94
C CYS A 18 -0.37 6.40 -13.20
N ARG A 19 -1.07 5.60 -12.40
CA ARG A 19 -2.49 5.32 -12.61
C ARG A 19 -3.37 6.54 -12.33
N LYS A 20 -3.07 7.26 -11.25
CA LYS A 20 -3.76 8.48 -10.79
C LYS A 20 -2.72 9.41 -10.18
N LEU A 21 -2.87 10.72 -10.41
CA LEU A 21 -2.09 11.73 -9.69
C LEU A 21 -2.60 11.82 -8.25
N ARG A 22 -1.73 11.49 -7.29
CA ARG A 22 -2.05 11.49 -5.85
C ARG A 22 -1.48 12.70 -5.12
N THR A 23 -1.21 13.78 -5.85
CA THR A 23 -0.56 15.00 -5.36
C THR A 23 -1.21 15.56 -4.11
N THR A 24 -2.52 15.76 -4.12
CA THR A 24 -3.28 16.24 -2.94
C THR A 24 -3.30 15.22 -1.81
N LEU A 25 -3.48 13.93 -2.13
CA LEU A 25 -3.58 12.85 -1.14
C LEU A 25 -2.30 12.72 -0.31
N PHE A 26 -1.14 12.85 -0.95
CA PHE A 26 0.17 12.78 -0.30
C PHE A 26 0.79 14.14 -0.01
N GLU A 27 -0.03 15.21 -0.03
CA GLU A 27 0.36 16.56 0.36
C GLU A 27 1.63 17.05 -0.36
N CYS A 28 1.79 16.65 -1.62
CA CYS A 28 2.87 17.10 -2.48
C CYS A 28 2.55 18.51 -3.03
N PRO A 29 3.55 19.41 -3.13
CA PRO A 29 3.35 20.79 -3.54
C PRO A 29 2.87 20.94 -4.99
N ASN A 30 3.21 19.99 -5.87
CA ASN A 30 2.77 19.93 -7.27
C ASN A 30 2.98 18.52 -7.84
N ASP A 31 2.42 18.28 -9.02
CA ASP A 31 2.47 16.98 -9.69
C ASP A 31 3.89 16.55 -10.04
N THR A 32 4.78 17.48 -10.42
CA THR A 32 6.19 17.20 -10.71
C THR A 32 6.91 16.63 -9.47
N ASP A 33 6.67 17.23 -8.30
CA ASP A 33 7.25 16.75 -7.04
C ASP A 33 6.70 15.38 -6.66
N PHE A 34 5.38 15.17 -6.82
CA PHE A 34 4.76 13.86 -6.61
C PHE A 34 5.39 12.79 -7.51
N LEU A 35 5.50 13.04 -8.82
CA LEU A 35 6.05 12.09 -9.77
C LEU A 35 7.53 11.79 -9.50
N ALA A 36 8.34 12.80 -9.16
CA ALA A 36 9.74 12.61 -8.81
C ALA A 36 9.90 11.78 -7.53
N LYS A 37 9.06 12.01 -6.52
CA LYS A 37 9.01 11.18 -5.30
C LYS A 37 8.51 9.76 -5.59
N LEU A 38 7.54 9.60 -6.48
CA LEU A 38 7.03 8.30 -6.89
C LEU A 38 8.15 7.44 -7.51
N ILE A 39 8.99 8.01 -8.37
CA ILE A 39 10.18 7.31 -8.90
C ILE A 39 11.09 6.85 -7.75
N ALA A 40 11.35 7.74 -6.79
CA ALA A 40 12.21 7.44 -5.65
C ALA A 40 11.62 6.34 -4.75
N VAL A 41 10.32 6.40 -4.46
CA VAL A 41 9.60 5.40 -3.64
C VAL A 41 9.57 4.04 -4.34
N ARG A 42 9.29 3.99 -5.66
CA ARG A 42 9.34 2.75 -6.44
C ARG A 42 10.72 2.11 -6.37
N ALA A 43 11.77 2.89 -6.65
CA ALA A 43 13.16 2.43 -6.56
C ALA A 43 13.53 1.95 -5.15
N ALA A 44 13.01 2.60 -4.10
CA ALA A 44 13.23 2.18 -2.73
C ALA A 44 12.61 0.81 -2.44
N PHE A 45 11.36 0.58 -2.85
CA PHE A 45 10.71 -0.72 -2.71
C PHE A 45 11.38 -1.82 -3.53
N ASP A 46 11.81 -1.54 -4.76
CA ASP A 46 12.57 -2.50 -5.56
C ASP A 46 13.86 -2.92 -4.84
N ASN A 47 14.58 -1.97 -4.23
CA ASN A 47 15.80 -2.23 -3.47
C ASN A 47 15.56 -3.00 -2.15
N ILE A 48 14.43 -2.74 -1.48
CA ILE A 48 14.06 -3.42 -0.23
C ILE A 48 13.64 -4.86 -0.53
N LEU A 49 12.75 -5.04 -1.50
CA LEU A 49 12.11 -6.32 -1.81
C LEU A 49 12.93 -7.21 -2.75
N SER A 50 14.06 -6.73 -3.25
CA SER A 50 15.05 -7.59 -3.93
C SER A 50 15.75 -8.56 -2.98
N GLN A 51 15.66 -8.34 -1.67
CA GLN A 51 16.18 -9.28 -0.66
C GLN A 51 15.09 -10.30 -0.30
N ASP A 52 15.34 -11.57 -0.60
CA ASP A 52 14.39 -12.67 -0.36
C ASP A 52 13.94 -12.75 1.11
N THR A 53 14.84 -12.48 2.06
CA THR A 53 14.54 -12.47 3.49
C THR A 53 13.48 -11.43 3.85
N ILE A 54 13.61 -10.20 3.32
CA ILE A 54 12.65 -9.12 3.53
C ILE A 54 11.36 -9.36 2.77
N PHE A 55 11.45 -9.92 1.56
CA PHE A 55 10.26 -10.32 0.80
C PHE A 55 9.43 -11.34 1.60
N GLU A 56 10.05 -12.41 2.09
CA GLU A 56 9.35 -13.45 2.87
C GLU A 56 8.78 -12.90 4.18
N TRP A 57 9.53 -12.03 4.88
CA TRP A 57 9.03 -11.33 6.05
C TRP A 57 7.80 -10.46 5.71
N THR A 58 7.84 -9.71 4.62
CA THR A 58 6.72 -8.85 4.17
C THR A 58 5.50 -9.69 3.82
N LYS A 59 5.70 -10.80 3.08
CA LYS A 59 4.65 -11.77 2.75
C LYS A 59 3.98 -12.29 4.02
N LYS A 60 4.75 -12.79 4.97
CA LYS A 60 4.23 -13.39 6.21
C LYS A 60 3.55 -12.34 7.10
N THR A 61 4.11 -11.14 7.18
CA THR A 61 3.55 -10.03 7.95
C THR A 61 2.17 -9.62 7.40
N GLY A 62 2.01 -9.53 6.08
CA GLY A 62 0.72 -9.23 5.45
C GLY A 62 -0.33 -10.32 5.73
N GLU A 63 0.04 -11.60 5.61
CA GLU A 63 -0.83 -12.73 5.94
C GLU A 63 -1.30 -12.67 7.40
N LEU A 64 -0.36 -12.55 8.35
CA LEU A 64 -0.67 -12.50 9.77
C LEU A 64 -1.53 -11.28 10.11
N THR A 65 -1.25 -10.12 9.51
CA THR A 65 -2.03 -8.90 9.77
C THR A 65 -3.48 -9.07 9.34
N GLY A 66 -3.73 -9.58 8.13
CA GLY A 66 -5.10 -9.80 7.65
C GLY A 66 -5.84 -10.88 8.44
N ALA A 67 -5.16 -11.99 8.77
CA ALA A 67 -5.74 -13.06 9.56
C ALA A 67 -6.06 -12.63 11.01
N ARG A 68 -5.15 -11.86 11.64
CA ARG A 68 -5.37 -11.27 12.97
C ARG A 68 -6.52 -10.27 12.96
N LEU A 69 -6.64 -9.44 11.93
CA LEU A 69 -7.76 -8.52 11.78
C LEU A 69 -9.08 -9.28 11.70
N LEU A 70 -9.18 -10.32 10.87
CA LEU A 70 -10.38 -11.15 10.78
C LEU A 70 -10.72 -11.79 12.12
N CYS A 71 -9.72 -12.35 12.81
CA CYS A 71 -9.89 -12.93 14.13
C CYS A 71 -10.41 -11.90 15.15
N ALA A 72 -9.85 -10.68 15.15
CA ALA A 72 -10.28 -9.58 16.02
C ALA A 72 -11.71 -9.10 15.71
N LEU A 73 -12.17 -9.26 14.47
CA LEU A 73 -13.55 -9.00 14.04
C LEU A 73 -14.50 -10.20 14.28
N GLY A 74 -14.00 -11.29 14.86
CA GLY A 74 -14.77 -12.52 15.09
C GLY A 74 -15.13 -13.29 13.81
N ALA A 75 -14.34 -13.12 12.75
CA ALA A 75 -14.49 -13.80 11.47
C ALA A 75 -13.46 -14.94 11.29
N GLU A 76 -13.78 -15.90 10.43
CA GLU A 76 -12.85 -16.97 10.05
C GLU A 76 -11.76 -16.45 9.11
N HIS A 77 -10.53 -16.96 9.28
CA HIS A 77 -9.36 -16.51 8.51
C HIS A 77 -8.71 -17.58 7.63
N ALA A 78 -9.14 -18.85 7.71
CA ALA A 78 -8.49 -19.94 6.99
C ALA A 78 -8.53 -19.77 5.46
N GLU A 79 -9.70 -19.39 4.91
CA GLU A 79 -9.86 -19.15 3.47
C GLU A 79 -9.10 -17.90 3.00
N PHE A 80 -9.00 -16.88 3.87
CA PHE A 80 -8.18 -15.70 3.63
C PHE A 80 -6.70 -16.09 3.48
N VAL A 81 -6.15 -16.84 4.43
CA VAL A 81 -4.75 -17.29 4.39
C VAL A 81 -4.47 -18.10 3.12
N TYR A 82 -5.36 -19.03 2.77
CA TYR A 82 -5.24 -19.82 1.55
C TYR A 82 -5.24 -18.94 0.29
N SER A 83 -6.23 -18.06 0.15
CA SER A 83 -6.35 -17.18 -1.03
C SER A 83 -5.21 -16.16 -1.12
N TYR A 84 -4.70 -15.70 0.02
CA TYR A 84 -3.59 -14.75 0.11
C TYR A 84 -2.31 -15.38 -0.44
N ASN A 85 -1.99 -16.61 -0.04
CA ASN A 85 -0.80 -17.30 -0.53
C ASN A 85 -0.82 -17.50 -2.04
N ILE A 86 -1.97 -17.90 -2.60
CA ILE A 86 -2.12 -18.05 -4.05
C ILE A 86 -1.90 -16.72 -4.77
N LEU A 87 -2.47 -15.62 -4.25
CA LEU A 87 -2.28 -14.31 -4.87
C LEU A 87 -0.82 -13.86 -4.85
N ILE A 88 -0.11 -14.07 -3.73
CA ILE A 88 1.31 -13.72 -3.63
C ILE A 88 2.17 -14.58 -4.56
N GLU A 89 1.87 -15.88 -4.70
CA GLU A 89 2.56 -16.74 -5.67
C GLU A 89 2.36 -16.24 -7.10
N LYS A 90 1.13 -15.85 -7.47
CA LYS A 90 0.84 -15.23 -8.77
C LYS A 90 1.54 -13.89 -8.95
N ALA A 91 1.68 -13.10 -7.89
CA ALA A 91 2.44 -11.85 -7.92
C ALA A 91 3.95 -12.09 -8.13
N LYS A 92 4.53 -13.13 -7.52
CA LYS A 92 5.95 -13.51 -7.72
C LYS A 92 6.23 -13.98 -9.16
N GLU A 93 5.27 -14.64 -9.79
CA GLU A 93 5.39 -15.03 -11.19
C GLU A 93 5.60 -13.82 -12.12
N LEU A 94 5.19 -12.59 -11.71
CA LEU A 94 5.46 -11.36 -12.46
C LEU A 94 6.91 -10.91 -12.39
N SER A 95 7.58 -11.10 -11.25
CA SER A 95 8.93 -10.54 -11.01
C SER A 95 10.07 -11.36 -11.65
N ASN A 96 9.84 -12.65 -11.93
CA ASN A 96 10.91 -13.62 -12.10
C ASN A 96 11.26 -14.04 -13.55
N SER A 97 11.05 -13.22 -14.60
CA SER A 97 11.41 -13.68 -15.95
C SER A 97 12.00 -12.65 -16.92
N GLU A 98 13.19 -12.99 -17.45
CA GLU A 98 13.82 -12.39 -18.63
C GLU A 98 13.09 -12.77 -19.94
N MET A 99 12.21 -13.78 -19.91
CA MET A 99 11.43 -14.24 -21.07
C MET A 99 10.00 -14.59 -20.64
N LEU A 100 9.03 -13.77 -21.04
CA LEU A 100 7.64 -13.95 -20.62
C LEU A 100 7.04 -15.22 -21.25
N THR A 101 6.49 -16.10 -20.42
CA THR A 101 5.56 -17.13 -20.89
C THR A 101 4.27 -16.48 -21.41
N PRO A 102 3.48 -17.16 -22.26
CA PRO A 102 2.18 -16.64 -22.71
C PRO A 102 1.29 -16.20 -21.53
N ASP A 103 1.25 -17.00 -20.46
CA ASP A 103 0.49 -16.71 -19.25
C ASP A 103 0.96 -15.43 -18.53
N GLN A 104 2.28 -15.17 -18.50
CA GLN A 104 2.84 -13.93 -17.93
C GLN A 104 2.53 -12.71 -18.80
N MET A 105 2.43 -12.87 -20.12
CA MET A 105 2.07 -11.77 -21.02
C MET A 105 0.60 -11.36 -20.85
N ASP A 106 -0.28 -12.34 -20.67
CA ASP A 106 -1.69 -12.13 -20.35
C ASP A 106 -1.86 -11.48 -18.96
N LEU A 107 -0.99 -11.81 -18.00
CA LEU A 107 -1.00 -11.18 -16.68
C LEU A 107 -0.61 -9.69 -16.71
N LYS A 108 0.43 -9.33 -17.48
CA LYS A 108 0.84 -7.93 -17.63
C LYS A 108 -0.17 -7.10 -18.41
N SER A 109 -0.85 -7.70 -19.39
CA SER A 109 -1.95 -7.01 -20.08
C SER A 109 -3.12 -6.79 -19.12
N GLU A 110 -3.45 -7.77 -18.27
CA GLU A 110 -4.47 -7.66 -17.22
C GLU A 110 -4.20 -6.47 -16.27
N LEU A 111 -2.95 -6.32 -15.80
CA LEU A 111 -2.53 -5.20 -14.95
C LEU A 111 -2.66 -3.84 -15.67
N LYS A 112 -2.25 -3.77 -16.94
CA LYS A 112 -2.37 -2.56 -17.75
C LYS A 112 -3.82 -2.15 -18.01
N GLU A 113 -4.72 -3.10 -18.22
CA GLU A 113 -6.16 -2.84 -18.34
C GLU A 113 -6.75 -2.21 -17.07
N HIS A 114 -6.15 -2.50 -15.92
CA HIS A 114 -6.48 -1.89 -14.62
C HIS A 114 -5.68 -0.61 -14.32
N GLY A 115 -4.91 -0.11 -15.30
CA GLY A 115 -4.11 1.11 -15.19
C GLY A 115 -2.81 0.95 -14.40
N ILE A 116 -2.40 -0.29 -14.09
CA ILE A 116 -1.15 -0.59 -13.39
C ILE A 116 -0.06 -0.76 -14.44
N SER A 117 0.72 0.31 -14.64
CA SER A 117 1.76 0.37 -15.65
C SER A 117 3.12 -0.18 -15.19
N CYS A 118 3.34 -0.23 -13.88
CA CYS A 118 4.59 -0.63 -13.26
C CYS A 118 4.32 -1.80 -12.30
N GLU A 119 5.06 -2.89 -12.46
CA GLU A 119 5.00 -4.08 -11.60
C GLU A 119 5.80 -3.85 -10.31
N ASN A 120 5.51 -2.75 -9.61
CA ASN A 120 6.14 -2.39 -8.35
C ASN A 120 5.17 -2.61 -7.19
N PHE A 121 5.72 -2.94 -6.02
CA PHE A 121 4.94 -3.13 -4.80
C PHE A 121 4.07 -1.91 -4.46
N TYR A 122 4.60 -0.69 -4.66
CA TYR A 122 3.83 0.53 -4.46
C TYR A 122 2.60 0.58 -5.38
N ASP A 123 2.78 0.37 -6.68
CA ASP A 123 1.68 0.51 -7.65
C ASP A 123 0.57 -0.52 -7.43
N LEU A 124 0.95 -1.77 -7.18
CA LEU A 124 0.01 -2.86 -7.02
C LEU A 124 -0.64 -2.87 -5.63
N VAL A 125 0.17 -2.85 -4.57
CA VAL A 125 -0.33 -3.05 -3.20
C VAL A 125 -0.77 -1.74 -2.57
N LEU A 126 0.06 -0.70 -2.66
CA LEU A 126 -0.20 0.55 -1.95
C LEU A 126 -1.18 1.45 -2.72
N ASP A 127 -0.96 1.72 -4.00
CA ASP A 127 -1.88 2.57 -4.78
C ASP A 127 -3.13 1.82 -5.24
N TYR A 128 -2.98 0.70 -5.94
CA TYR A 128 -4.16 0.02 -6.50
C TYR A 128 -5.01 -0.67 -5.43
N ILE A 129 -4.43 -1.47 -4.53
CA ILE A 129 -5.24 -2.19 -3.53
C ILE A 129 -5.61 -1.26 -2.35
N LEU A 130 -4.62 -0.66 -1.70
CA LEU A 130 -4.84 0.00 -0.42
C LEU A 130 -5.46 1.39 -0.56
N VAL A 131 -4.92 2.26 -1.43
CA VAL A 131 -5.46 3.61 -1.62
C VAL A 131 -6.87 3.56 -2.21
N ASP A 132 -7.14 2.75 -3.25
CA ASP A 132 -8.51 2.64 -3.76
C ASP A 132 -9.49 2.09 -2.72
N ALA A 133 -9.06 1.18 -1.85
CA ALA A 133 -9.89 0.73 -0.73
C ALA A 133 -10.25 1.89 0.21
N PHE A 134 -9.31 2.79 0.51
CA PHE A 134 -9.61 3.99 1.32
C PHE A 134 -10.51 4.99 0.59
N GLU A 135 -10.38 5.15 -0.71
CA GLU A 135 -11.31 5.98 -1.50
C GLU A 135 -12.73 5.42 -1.44
N LEU A 136 -12.88 4.11 -1.61
CA LEU A 136 -14.16 3.41 -1.52
C LEU A 136 -14.77 3.51 -0.12
N LEU A 137 -13.95 3.39 0.92
CA LEU A 137 -14.40 3.51 2.32
C LEU A 137 -14.79 4.94 2.68
N SER A 138 -14.20 5.94 2.04
CA SER A 138 -14.56 7.36 2.25
C SER A 138 -15.88 7.71 1.55
N ASN A 139 -16.19 7.04 0.45
CA ASN A 139 -17.36 7.31 -0.38
C ASN A 139 -18.13 6.00 -0.69
N PRO A 140 -18.72 5.35 0.33
CA PRO A 140 -19.47 4.11 0.10
C PRO A 140 -20.73 4.37 -0.74
N PRO A 141 -21.16 3.40 -1.58
CA PRO A 141 -22.42 3.50 -2.31
C PRO A 141 -23.62 3.79 -1.39
N ASN A 142 -24.52 4.70 -1.82
CA ASN A 142 -25.75 5.05 -1.08
C ASN A 142 -26.62 3.83 -0.73
N SER A 143 -26.63 2.81 -1.59
CA SER A 143 -27.33 1.56 -1.34
C SER A 143 -26.84 0.83 -0.09
N ILE A 144 -25.53 0.90 0.20
CA ILE A 144 -24.94 0.33 1.41
C ILE A 144 -25.32 1.20 2.62
N LEU A 145 -25.13 2.52 2.53
CA LEU A 145 -25.44 3.45 3.62
C LEU A 145 -26.90 3.38 4.06
N ASN A 146 -27.83 3.40 3.11
CA ASN A 146 -29.26 3.39 3.38
C ASN A 146 -29.72 2.14 4.14
N VAL A 147 -29.02 1.01 3.95
CA VAL A 147 -29.32 -0.24 4.65
C VAL A 147 -28.63 -0.25 6.02
N THR A 148 -27.32 0.02 6.06
CA THR A 148 -26.53 -0.13 7.28
C THR A 148 -26.88 0.91 8.34
N GLN A 149 -27.21 2.14 7.91
CA GLN A 149 -27.59 3.24 8.79
C GLN A 149 -29.08 3.25 9.16
N ASN A 150 -29.89 2.35 8.60
CA ASN A 150 -31.32 2.30 8.93
C ASN A 150 -31.55 1.83 10.37
N ARG A 151 -32.10 2.70 11.23
CA ARG A 151 -32.38 2.37 12.64
C ARG A 151 -33.49 1.33 12.84
N TRP A 152 -34.34 1.12 11.84
CA TRP A 152 -35.50 0.23 11.93
C TRP A 152 -35.20 -1.21 11.48
N LEU A 153 -34.05 -1.43 10.82
CA LEU A 153 -33.62 -2.76 10.38
C LEU A 153 -32.80 -3.45 11.47
N SER A 154 -32.98 -4.76 11.61
CA SER A 154 -32.15 -5.57 12.51
C SER A 154 -30.74 -5.72 11.97
N ASP A 155 -29.76 -5.87 12.86
CA ASP A 155 -28.35 -6.04 12.48
C ASP A 155 -28.13 -7.30 11.64
N TYR A 156 -28.87 -8.36 11.93
CA TYR A 156 -28.87 -9.57 11.09
C TYR A 156 -29.28 -9.25 9.65
N PHE A 157 -30.40 -8.53 9.46
CA PHE A 157 -30.87 -8.16 8.13
C PHE A 157 -29.86 -7.25 7.40
N LYS A 158 -29.28 -6.28 8.10
CA LYS A 158 -28.26 -5.39 7.54
C LYS A 158 -27.04 -6.15 7.08
N LYS A 159 -26.53 -7.07 7.90
CA LYS A 159 -25.36 -7.90 7.58
C LYS A 159 -25.63 -8.80 6.37
N THR A 160 -26.76 -9.51 6.33
CA THR A 160 -27.14 -10.35 5.19
C THR A 160 -27.30 -9.54 3.89
N THR A 161 -27.88 -8.34 3.98
CA THR A 161 -28.05 -7.46 2.82
C THR A 161 -26.69 -6.94 2.32
N LEU A 162 -25.80 -6.58 3.25
CA LEU A 162 -24.43 -6.15 2.94
C LEU A 162 -23.65 -7.28 2.26
N ASP A 163 -23.67 -8.49 2.81
CA ASP A 163 -23.02 -9.67 2.23
C ASP A 163 -23.55 -9.97 0.83
N SER A 164 -24.88 -9.89 0.62
CA SER A 164 -25.50 -10.09 -0.70
C SER A 164 -25.09 -9.02 -1.72
N THR A 165 -24.97 -7.77 -1.28
CA THR A 165 -24.55 -6.64 -2.11
C THR A 165 -23.09 -6.79 -2.54
N ILE A 166 -22.21 -7.08 -1.59
CA ILE A 166 -20.80 -7.37 -1.81
C ILE A 166 -20.62 -8.54 -2.78
N TRP A 167 -21.32 -9.65 -2.54
CA TRP A 167 -21.29 -10.81 -3.42
C TRP A 167 -21.67 -10.44 -4.86
N THR A 168 -22.73 -9.66 -5.03
CA THR A 168 -23.21 -9.20 -6.34
C THR A 168 -22.16 -8.34 -7.05
N ILE A 169 -21.50 -7.43 -6.33
CA ILE A 169 -20.41 -6.59 -6.87
C ILE A 169 -19.23 -7.47 -7.30
N LEU A 170 -18.79 -8.40 -6.45
CA LEU A 170 -17.67 -9.29 -6.76
C LEU A 170 -18.00 -10.23 -7.93
N LEU A 171 -19.23 -10.74 -7.99
CA LEU A 171 -19.68 -11.55 -9.11
C LEU A 171 -19.68 -10.75 -10.42
N ALA A 172 -20.13 -9.50 -10.39
CA ALA A 172 -20.07 -8.62 -11.56
C ALA A 172 -18.62 -8.35 -11.99
N LYS A 173 -17.73 -8.02 -11.05
CA LYS A 173 -16.30 -7.81 -11.32
C LYS A 173 -15.63 -9.03 -11.91
N ARG A 174 -15.90 -10.23 -11.38
CA ARG A 174 -15.37 -11.49 -11.95
C ARG A 174 -15.88 -11.77 -13.36
N LYS A 175 -17.15 -11.46 -13.65
CA LYS A 175 -17.71 -11.64 -15.00
C LYS A 175 -17.02 -10.75 -16.03
N LEU A 176 -16.58 -9.55 -15.64
CA LEU A 176 -15.84 -8.63 -16.51
C LEU A 176 -14.44 -9.13 -16.88
N LEU A 177 -13.87 -10.07 -16.11
CA LEU A 177 -12.56 -10.67 -16.43
C LEU A 177 -12.62 -11.62 -17.63
N GLY A 178 -13.82 -12.11 -18.02
CA GLY A 178 -13.97 -13.00 -19.17
C GLY A 178 -13.02 -14.20 -19.11
N SER A 179 -12.13 -14.31 -20.11
CA SER A 179 -11.11 -15.36 -20.21
C SER A 179 -9.96 -15.25 -19.20
N ALA A 180 -9.78 -14.08 -18.56
CA ALA A 180 -8.75 -13.83 -17.54
C ALA A 180 -9.22 -14.18 -16.11
N SER A 181 -10.28 -15.00 -15.96
CA SER A 181 -10.81 -15.36 -14.64
C SER A 181 -9.84 -16.17 -13.77
N ALA A 182 -8.81 -16.76 -14.37
CA ALA A 182 -7.72 -17.46 -13.69
C ALA A 182 -6.45 -16.59 -13.52
N GLY A 183 -6.51 -15.31 -13.90
CA GLY A 183 -5.43 -14.34 -13.79
C GLY A 183 -5.31 -13.72 -12.40
N PHE A 184 -4.48 -12.67 -12.30
CA PHE A 184 -4.20 -11.98 -11.03
C PHE A 184 -5.49 -11.44 -10.41
N PHE A 185 -6.35 -10.78 -11.19
CA PHE A 185 -7.57 -10.20 -10.63
C PHE A 185 -8.62 -11.27 -10.27
N GLY A 186 -8.60 -12.42 -10.93
CA GLY A 186 -9.41 -13.58 -10.53
C GLY A 186 -9.07 -14.05 -9.12
N HIS A 187 -7.77 -14.19 -8.83
CA HIS A 187 -7.26 -14.53 -7.50
C HIS A 187 -7.44 -13.38 -6.49
N TYR A 188 -7.25 -12.13 -6.92
CA TYR A 188 -7.49 -10.95 -6.09
C TYR A 188 -8.95 -10.87 -5.63
N TYR A 189 -9.93 -11.00 -6.53
CA TYR A 189 -11.35 -10.98 -6.15
C TYR A 189 -11.73 -12.19 -5.28
N SER A 190 -11.06 -13.33 -5.46
CA SER A 190 -11.16 -14.49 -4.57
C SER A 190 -10.70 -14.15 -3.16
N LEU A 191 -9.51 -13.57 -3.02
CA LEU A 191 -9.02 -13.07 -1.74
C LEU A 191 -9.96 -12.02 -1.12
N VAL A 192 -10.35 -10.99 -1.88
CA VAL A 192 -11.26 -9.92 -1.38
C VAL A 192 -12.56 -10.51 -0.84
N GLY A 193 -13.13 -11.51 -1.52
CA GLY A 193 -14.35 -12.19 -1.08
C GLY A 193 -14.27 -12.83 0.31
N THR A 194 -13.07 -13.17 0.80
CA THR A 194 -12.88 -13.82 2.11
C THR A 194 -12.96 -12.83 3.27
N PHE A 195 -12.66 -11.54 3.07
CA PHE A 195 -12.51 -10.59 4.16
C PHE A 195 -13.36 -9.33 4.04
N ILE A 196 -13.84 -8.98 2.84
CA ILE A 196 -14.53 -7.71 2.61
C ILE A 196 -15.87 -7.61 3.34
N GLY A 197 -16.60 -8.72 3.54
CA GLY A 197 -17.86 -8.75 4.28
C GLY A 197 -17.67 -8.33 5.75
N PRO A 198 -16.84 -9.05 6.53
CA PRO A 198 -16.47 -8.64 7.89
C PRO A 198 -15.93 -7.22 7.97
N LEU A 199 -15.07 -6.82 7.03
CA LEU A 199 -14.48 -5.49 7.01
C LEU A 199 -15.53 -4.39 6.75
N ALA A 200 -16.41 -4.59 5.77
CA ALA A 200 -17.49 -3.65 5.47
C ALA A 200 -18.47 -3.54 6.64
N TRP A 201 -18.79 -4.66 7.31
CA TRP A 201 -19.60 -4.63 8.53
C TRP A 201 -18.89 -3.89 9.66
N ALA A 202 -17.57 -4.05 9.78
CA ALA A 202 -16.78 -3.34 10.77
C ALA A 202 -16.76 -1.82 10.53
N PHE A 203 -16.71 -1.36 9.28
CA PHE A 203 -16.76 0.07 8.96
C PHE A 203 -18.18 0.66 9.06
N PHE A 204 -19.17 0.00 8.45
CA PHE A 204 -20.50 0.60 8.23
C PHE A 204 -21.59 0.06 9.15
N GLY A 205 -21.32 -1.01 9.90
CA GLY A 205 -22.28 -1.65 10.80
C GLY A 205 -22.56 -0.82 12.05
N THR A 206 -23.14 -1.48 13.04
CA THR A 206 -23.57 -0.85 14.31
C THR A 206 -22.60 -1.08 15.46
N ASP A 207 -21.60 -1.95 15.30
CA ASP A 207 -20.62 -2.24 16.35
C ASP A 207 -19.52 -1.17 16.41
N VAL A 208 -19.66 -0.28 17.39
CA VAL A 208 -18.73 0.81 17.68
C VAL A 208 -17.31 0.30 17.94
N ASN A 209 -17.16 -0.90 18.50
CA ASN A 209 -15.83 -1.45 18.78
C ASN A 209 -15.09 -1.86 17.50
N SER A 210 -15.75 -2.62 16.63
CA SER A 210 -15.23 -2.97 15.31
C SER A 210 -14.92 -1.71 14.50
N GLN A 211 -15.80 -0.71 14.52
CA GLN A 211 -15.58 0.59 13.86
C GLN A 211 -14.32 1.28 14.37
N ARG A 212 -14.16 1.37 15.70
CA ARG A 212 -12.97 1.96 16.31
C ARG A 212 -11.70 1.20 15.95
N LEU A 213 -11.74 -0.13 15.92
CA LEU A 213 -10.61 -0.97 15.51
C LEU A 213 -10.18 -0.66 14.07
N VAL A 214 -11.11 -0.75 13.12
CA VAL A 214 -10.79 -0.58 11.70
C VAL A 214 -10.43 0.87 11.37
N GLN A 215 -10.98 1.85 12.10
CA GLN A 215 -10.58 3.25 11.95
C GLN A 215 -9.15 3.49 12.42
N ARG A 216 -8.73 2.94 13.58
CA ARG A 216 -7.34 3.04 14.04
C ARG A 216 -6.35 2.44 13.04
N ILE A 217 -6.69 1.27 12.49
CA ILE A 217 -5.85 0.61 11.47
C ILE A 217 -5.78 1.46 10.20
N ARG A 218 -6.91 2.00 9.74
CA ARG A 218 -6.97 2.92 8.60
C ARG A 218 -6.07 4.15 8.83
N ASP A 219 -6.16 4.78 10.00
CA ASP A 219 -5.38 5.97 10.34
C ASP A 219 -3.87 5.66 10.33
N THR A 220 -3.46 4.53 10.90
CA THR A 220 -2.06 4.07 10.88
C THR A 220 -1.56 3.84 9.44
N LEU A 221 -2.35 3.18 8.61
CA LEU A 221 -1.99 2.92 7.20
C LEU A 221 -1.94 4.21 6.37
N GLN A 222 -2.87 5.15 6.60
CA GLN A 222 -2.86 6.45 5.93
C GLN A 222 -1.65 7.29 6.35
N ALA A 223 -1.29 7.28 7.65
CA ALA A 223 -0.09 7.94 8.14
C ALA A 223 1.17 7.36 7.48
N PHE A 224 1.29 6.04 7.42
CA PHE A 224 2.39 5.36 6.71
C PHE A 224 2.48 5.79 5.25
N LEU A 225 1.36 5.80 4.51
CA LEU A 225 1.34 6.20 3.11
C LEU A 225 1.77 7.67 2.91
N LYS A 226 1.35 8.58 3.80
CA LYS A 226 1.81 9.98 3.75
C LYS A 226 3.29 10.10 4.07
N ASP A 227 3.77 9.33 5.05
CA ASP A 227 5.17 9.35 5.46
C ASP A 227 6.11 8.94 4.33
N LEU A 228 5.70 8.00 3.46
CA LEU A 228 6.44 7.60 2.26
C LEU A 228 6.75 8.77 1.31
N PHE A 229 5.92 9.82 1.28
CA PHE A 229 6.09 11.01 0.44
C PHE A 229 6.54 12.26 1.24
N SER A 230 6.83 12.08 2.53
CA SER A 230 7.28 13.14 3.44
C SER A 230 8.81 13.30 3.44
N PHE A 231 9.36 13.89 2.39
CA PHE A 231 10.82 14.04 2.25
C PHE A 231 11.40 15.25 3.02
N HIS A 232 10.63 15.82 3.94
CA HIS A 232 10.99 17.00 4.71
C HIS A 232 12.01 16.67 5.82
N GLN A 233 12.90 17.62 6.09
CA GLN A 233 13.77 17.57 7.26
C GLN A 233 12.95 17.92 8.50
N THR A 234 12.54 16.93 9.29
CA THR A 234 11.97 17.18 10.62
C THR A 234 13.10 17.64 11.54
N CYS A 235 13.25 18.95 11.71
CA CYS A 235 14.03 19.48 12.82
C CYS A 235 13.26 19.15 14.12
N GLY A 236 13.62 18.05 14.79
CA GLY A 236 13.16 17.68 16.12
C GLY A 236 11.72 17.12 16.17
N LYS A 237 11.60 15.79 16.24
CA LYS A 237 10.38 15.16 16.78
C LYS A 237 10.29 15.50 18.27
N ASN A 238 9.43 16.44 18.66
CA ASN A 238 8.82 16.42 19.99
C ASN A 238 7.60 15.50 19.89
N PRO A 239 7.53 14.39 20.64
CA PRO A 239 6.29 13.65 20.78
C PRO A 239 5.32 14.52 21.60
N HIS A 240 4.07 14.62 21.15
CA HIS A 240 3.00 15.46 21.69
C HIS A 240 2.92 16.90 21.12
N SER A 241 2.29 17.02 19.95
CA SER A 241 1.40 18.14 19.70
C SER A 241 0.12 17.63 19.06
N ASN A 242 -0.99 17.93 19.74
CA ASN A 242 -2.37 17.53 19.49
C ASN A 242 -2.76 17.52 18.00
N ILE A 243 -3.33 16.40 17.56
CA ILE A 243 -4.26 16.40 16.41
C ILE A 243 -5.63 16.72 17.00
N GLU A 244 -5.96 18.00 17.05
CA GLU A 244 -7.36 18.42 17.13
C GLU A 244 -8.00 18.23 15.75
N ASN A 245 -9.20 17.65 15.78
CA ASN A 245 -10.11 17.38 14.67
C ASN A 245 -9.87 18.22 13.40
N LEU A 246 -9.33 17.57 12.37
CA LEU A 246 -9.39 18.04 11.01
C LEU A 246 -10.25 17.05 10.22
N GLU A 247 -11.54 17.38 10.10
CA GLU A 247 -12.44 16.66 9.20
C GLU A 247 -11.90 16.76 7.77
N LEU A 248 -11.74 15.60 7.14
CA LEU A 248 -10.78 15.39 6.06
C LEU A 248 -11.34 15.68 4.66
N PHE A 249 -12.60 16.10 4.52
CA PHE A 249 -13.24 16.39 3.23
C PHE A 249 -14.36 17.42 3.42
N PRO A 250 -14.36 18.58 2.73
CA PRO A 250 -15.48 19.52 2.81
C PRO A 250 -16.75 18.88 2.22
N GLU A 251 -17.89 19.04 2.89
CA GLU A 251 -19.20 18.77 2.29
C GLU A 251 -19.46 19.79 1.18
N ASP A 252 -19.21 19.39 -0.07
CA ASP A 252 -19.68 20.17 -1.20
C ASP A 252 -21.17 19.86 -1.47
N SER A 253 -21.91 20.95 -1.58
CA SER A 253 -23.36 21.07 -1.58
C SER A 253 -24.09 20.21 -2.61
N VAL A 254 -25.21 19.66 -2.13
CA VAL A 254 -26.30 19.02 -2.88
C VAL A 254 -26.68 19.79 -4.16
N SER A 255 -26.52 19.15 -5.32
CA SER A 255 -27.34 19.45 -6.50
C SER A 255 -28.17 18.22 -6.84
N SER A 256 -29.48 18.32 -6.57
CA SER A 256 -30.50 17.39 -6.99
C SER A 256 -30.59 17.35 -8.52
N LEU A 257 -30.55 16.16 -9.11
CA LEU A 257 -31.36 15.76 -10.26
C LEU A 257 -31.32 14.23 -10.30
N GLY A 258 -32.49 13.61 -10.15
CA GLY A 258 -32.64 12.17 -10.22
C GLY A 258 -32.54 11.67 -11.66
N GLU A 259 -32.04 10.46 -11.83
CA GLU A 259 -32.79 9.28 -12.28
C GLU A 259 -31.83 8.09 -12.36
N ASP A 260 -32.39 6.91 -12.11
CA ASP A 260 -31.86 5.55 -12.15
C ASP A 260 -30.49 5.33 -12.83
N ASP A 261 -29.53 4.76 -12.09
CA ASP A 261 -28.40 4.06 -12.69
C ASP A 261 -28.10 2.74 -11.95
N SER A 262 -28.89 1.74 -12.31
CA SER A 262 -28.49 0.35 -12.17
C SER A 262 -27.78 -0.02 -13.47
N THR A 263 -26.49 -0.37 -13.38
CA THR A 263 -25.59 -0.90 -14.44
C THR A 263 -24.50 0.09 -14.89
N VAL A 264 -23.37 0.12 -14.18
CA VAL A 264 -22.13 0.71 -14.70
C VAL A 264 -21.54 -0.23 -15.75
N ILE A 265 -21.90 0.01 -17.02
CA ILE A 265 -21.15 -0.45 -18.19
C ILE A 265 -20.03 0.58 -18.41
N LEU A 266 -18.77 0.15 -18.28
CA LEU A 266 -17.62 0.96 -18.68
C LEU A 266 -17.60 1.06 -20.22
N SER A 267 -17.97 2.23 -20.75
CA SER A 267 -17.75 2.58 -22.14
C SER A 267 -16.28 2.92 -22.40
N LYS A 268 -15.80 2.40 -23.52
CA LYS A 268 -14.44 2.51 -24.06
C LYS A 268 -14.24 3.86 -24.75
N ASN A 269 -13.05 4.44 -24.56
CA ASN A 269 -12.36 5.49 -25.33
C ASN A 269 -13.01 6.87 -25.50
N ASP A 270 -12.25 7.91 -25.12
CA ASP A 270 -11.87 8.95 -26.06
C ASP A 270 -10.47 9.49 -25.71
N SER A 271 -9.52 9.24 -26.61
CA SER A 271 -8.20 9.85 -26.63
C SER A 271 -8.24 11.09 -27.52
N ALA A 272 -7.88 12.24 -26.96
CA ALA A 272 -7.58 13.44 -27.75
C ALA A 272 -6.29 14.09 -27.23
N PRO A 273 -5.41 14.58 -28.12
CA PRO A 273 -4.11 15.14 -27.74
C PRO A 273 -4.27 16.59 -27.29
N ILE A 274 -3.66 16.95 -26.16
CA ILE A 274 -3.62 18.35 -25.72
C ILE A 274 -2.27 18.95 -26.15
N THR A 275 -2.33 19.84 -27.13
CA THR A 275 -1.26 20.80 -27.43
C THR A 275 -1.65 22.13 -26.80
N ARG A 276 -0.78 22.75 -25.97
CA ARG A 276 -0.50 24.19 -26.02
C ARG A 276 0.61 24.63 -25.06
N GLU A 277 1.45 25.49 -25.61
CA GLU A 277 2.46 26.32 -24.98
C GLU A 277 1.83 27.26 -23.94
N GLU A 278 2.40 27.29 -22.74
CA GLU A 278 2.41 28.49 -21.90
C GLU A 278 3.80 28.68 -21.29
N THR A 279 4.39 29.84 -21.56
CA THR A 279 5.66 30.30 -21.00
C THR A 279 5.51 30.55 -19.50
N VAL A 280 5.99 29.62 -18.66
CA VAL A 280 6.02 29.77 -17.20
C VAL A 280 7.41 30.24 -16.76
N LYS A 281 7.45 31.39 -16.08
CA LYS A 281 8.64 31.95 -15.42
C LYS A 281 9.17 30.99 -14.34
N PRO A 282 10.48 30.95 -14.05
CA PRO A 282 11.05 29.94 -13.16
C PRO A 282 10.60 30.20 -11.72
N VAL A 283 9.72 29.35 -11.20
CA VAL A 283 9.41 29.30 -9.77
C VAL A 283 10.56 28.59 -9.09
N ALA A 284 11.44 29.35 -8.44
CA ALA A 284 12.49 28.82 -7.59
C ALA A 284 11.85 28.28 -6.29
N PHE A 285 11.66 26.95 -6.20
CA PHE A 285 11.37 26.30 -4.93
C PHE A 285 11.99 24.90 -4.85
N THR A 286 13.32 24.82 -4.82
CA THR A 286 14.01 23.58 -4.45
C THR A 286 14.09 23.49 -2.93
N ARG A 287 13.00 23.04 -2.28
CA ARG A 287 13.04 22.51 -0.90
C ARG A 287 13.61 21.09 -1.01
N GLY A 288 14.91 20.94 -0.77
CA GLY A 288 15.65 19.71 -1.03
C GLY A 288 15.23 18.56 -0.11
N MET A 289 14.92 17.42 -0.73
CA MET A 289 14.67 16.15 -0.06
C MET A 289 15.85 15.72 0.81
N ARG A 290 15.59 15.12 1.98
CA ARG A 290 16.64 14.77 2.96
C ARG A 290 17.64 13.70 2.50
N TYR A 291 17.28 12.85 1.54
CA TYR A 291 18.10 11.70 1.15
C TYR A 291 19.07 12.03 0.03
N GLN A 292 20.32 11.61 0.19
CA GLN A 292 21.37 11.81 -0.81
C GLN A 292 21.57 10.58 -1.70
N THR A 293 21.17 9.40 -1.22
CA THR A 293 21.35 8.11 -1.90
C THR A 293 20.11 7.23 -1.81
N LEU A 294 19.96 6.28 -2.74
CA LEU A 294 18.89 5.29 -2.72
C LEU A 294 18.90 4.43 -1.42
N PRO A 295 20.04 3.91 -0.94
CA PRO A 295 20.07 3.15 0.31
C PRO A 295 19.60 3.94 1.54
N GLU A 296 19.85 5.24 1.62
CA GLU A 296 19.32 6.07 2.72
C GLU A 296 17.79 6.13 2.70
N LEU A 297 17.20 6.31 1.51
CA LEU A 297 15.74 6.30 1.35
C LEU A 297 15.17 4.91 1.64
N SER A 298 15.76 3.85 1.07
CA SER A 298 15.33 2.47 1.29
C SER A 298 15.35 2.10 2.78
N ARG A 299 16.37 2.55 3.54
CA ARG A 299 16.43 2.32 4.99
C ARG A 299 15.22 2.91 5.70
N ASP A 300 14.86 4.14 5.35
CA ASP A 300 13.77 4.82 6.02
C ASP A 300 12.39 4.31 5.61
N VAL A 301 12.20 4.01 4.32
CA VAL A 301 10.98 3.37 3.82
C VAL A 301 10.80 2.03 4.52
N TYR A 302 11.86 1.24 4.67
CA TYR A 302 11.81 -0.03 5.40
C TYR A 302 11.51 0.16 6.90
N SER A 303 12.15 1.13 7.55
CA SER A 303 11.85 1.49 8.95
C SER A 303 10.38 1.89 9.12
N SER A 304 9.84 2.69 8.19
CA SER A 304 8.44 3.12 8.22
C SER A 304 7.48 1.93 8.03
N LEU A 305 7.84 0.97 7.19
CA LEU A 305 7.08 -0.27 6.99
C LEU A 305 7.06 -1.12 8.26
N ILE A 306 8.21 -1.26 8.93
CA ILE A 306 8.33 -1.94 10.23
C ILE A 306 7.47 -1.25 11.29
N ASP A 307 7.60 0.08 11.42
CA ASP A 307 6.87 0.86 12.41
C ASP A 307 5.35 0.75 12.20
N CYS A 308 4.89 0.82 10.95
CA CYS A 308 3.50 0.61 10.59
C CYS A 308 3.01 -0.79 10.98
N SER A 309 3.78 -1.83 10.65
CA SER A 309 3.46 -3.22 11.00
C SER A 309 3.36 -3.42 12.52
N CYS A 310 4.34 -2.92 13.28
CA CYS A 310 4.37 -2.97 14.74
C CYS A 310 3.16 -2.24 15.36
N GLN A 311 2.81 -1.07 14.85
CA GLN A 311 1.65 -0.31 15.32
C GLN A 311 0.34 -1.07 15.07
N ILE A 312 0.13 -1.62 13.87
CA ILE A 312 -1.06 -2.41 13.55
C ILE A 312 -1.14 -3.64 14.46
N ASN A 313 -0.03 -4.35 14.64
CA ASN A 313 0.02 -5.51 15.52
C ASN A 313 -0.31 -5.15 16.98
N SER A 314 0.18 -4.00 17.46
CA SER A 314 -0.15 -3.48 18.79
C SER A 314 -1.65 -3.17 18.92
N ILE A 315 -2.24 -2.50 17.93
CA ILE A 315 -3.69 -2.22 17.88
C ILE A 315 -4.50 -3.52 17.96
N LEU A 316 -4.14 -4.52 17.15
CA LEU A 316 -4.81 -5.81 17.09
C LEU A 316 -4.68 -6.60 18.41
N THR A 317 -3.50 -6.59 19.02
CA THR A 317 -3.26 -7.28 20.31
C THR A 317 -4.00 -6.61 21.46
N GLU A 318 -4.04 -5.28 21.49
CA GLU A 318 -4.82 -4.51 22.46
C GLU A 318 -6.30 -4.84 22.35
N GLU A 319 -6.83 -4.93 21.13
CA GLU A 319 -8.24 -5.23 20.88
C GLU A 319 -8.60 -6.66 21.31
N MET A 320 -7.76 -7.66 21.00
CA MET A 320 -7.96 -9.03 21.51
C MET A 320 -7.96 -9.06 23.04
N SER A 321 -7.00 -8.37 23.67
CA SER A 321 -6.90 -8.28 25.13
C SER A 321 -8.15 -7.65 25.74
N ARG A 322 -8.70 -6.61 25.09
CA ARG A 322 -9.94 -5.95 25.50
C ARG A 322 -11.16 -6.87 25.42
N LEU A 323 -11.19 -7.77 24.44
CA LEU A 323 -12.21 -8.82 24.32
C LEU A 323 -12.01 -9.98 25.32
N GLY A 324 -10.96 -9.95 26.15
CA GLY A 324 -10.63 -11.03 27.07
C GLY A 324 -10.06 -12.26 26.37
N ASN A 325 -9.61 -12.11 25.13
CA ASN A 325 -9.09 -13.17 24.29
C ASN A 325 -7.60 -12.96 23.99
N SER A 326 -6.94 -14.03 23.57
CA SER A 326 -5.62 -13.98 22.93
C SER A 326 -5.75 -14.48 21.50
N PHE A 327 -4.78 -14.16 20.65
CA PHE A 327 -4.72 -14.80 19.34
C PHE A 327 -4.59 -16.32 19.47
N PRO A 328 -5.20 -17.09 18.55
CA PRO A 328 -4.90 -18.49 18.35
C PRO A 328 -3.40 -18.75 18.16
N LYS A 329 -2.93 -19.97 18.43
CA LYS A 329 -1.50 -20.30 18.38
C LYS A 329 -0.87 -20.04 17.01
N ASP A 330 -1.60 -20.34 15.95
CA ASP A 330 -1.23 -20.09 14.55
C ASP A 330 -1.10 -18.60 14.21
N LEU A 331 -1.77 -17.73 14.98
CA LEU A 331 -1.70 -16.27 14.82
C LEU A 331 -0.88 -15.59 15.92
N SER A 332 -0.28 -16.34 16.85
CA SER A 332 0.51 -15.78 17.95
C SER A 332 1.99 -15.58 17.58
N GLU A 333 2.38 -15.98 16.38
CA GLU A 333 3.75 -15.89 15.88
C GLU A 333 4.24 -14.44 15.78
N ILE A 334 5.34 -14.11 16.47
CA ILE A 334 6.04 -12.84 16.25
C ILE A 334 7.08 -13.10 15.17
N VAL A 335 7.02 -12.33 14.09
CA VAL A 335 7.97 -12.42 12.98
C VAL A 335 8.83 -11.17 13.02
N ASP A 336 10.05 -11.31 13.54
CA ASP A 336 10.98 -10.20 13.66
C ASP A 336 11.43 -9.73 12.26
N PRO A 337 11.53 -8.40 12.05
CA PRO A 337 12.00 -7.87 10.78
C PRO A 337 13.48 -8.23 10.57
N PRO A 338 13.86 -8.79 9.42
CA PRO A 338 15.25 -9.07 9.11
C PRO A 338 16.07 -7.78 8.97
N GLU A 339 17.36 -7.86 9.27
CA GLU A 339 18.31 -6.78 8.99
C GLU A 339 18.52 -6.63 7.48
N LEU A 340 18.68 -5.39 7.01
CA LEU A 340 19.02 -5.12 5.61
C LEU A 340 20.48 -5.51 5.36
N GLU A 341 20.73 -6.44 4.43
CA GLU A 341 22.04 -7.06 4.20
C GLU A 341 23.14 -6.08 3.74
N TRP A 342 22.77 -4.96 3.12
CA TRP A 342 23.71 -3.90 2.73
C TRP A 342 24.04 -2.92 3.87
N ILE A 343 23.47 -3.12 5.06
CA ILE A 343 23.82 -2.39 6.27
C ILE A 343 24.92 -3.17 6.99
N VAL A 344 26.18 -2.85 6.69
CA VAL A 344 27.21 -3.01 7.71
C VAL A 344 26.94 -1.93 8.77
N PRO A 345 26.69 -2.28 10.04
CA PRO A 345 26.51 -1.29 11.08
C PRO A 345 27.77 -0.41 11.16
N THR A 346 27.61 0.91 11.17
CA THR A 346 28.72 1.85 11.42
C THR A 346 29.40 1.65 12.80
N SER A 347 28.91 0.72 13.62
CA SER A 347 29.55 0.26 14.86
C SER A 347 30.61 -0.84 14.67
N SER A 348 30.80 -1.42 13.47
CA SER A 348 31.85 -2.45 13.22
C SER A 348 33.11 -1.91 12.52
N LEU A 349 33.18 -0.61 12.20
CA LEU A 349 34.39 0.00 11.63
C LEU A 349 35.51 0.23 12.66
N SER A 350 35.24 0.09 13.97
CA SER A 350 36.31 0.12 14.99
C SER A 350 37.07 -1.21 15.14
N SER A 351 36.56 -2.30 14.58
CA SER A 351 37.23 -3.62 14.61
C SER A 351 37.98 -3.96 13.32
N LEU A 352 37.71 -3.26 12.20
CA LEU A 352 38.47 -3.41 10.95
C LEU A 352 39.58 -2.37 10.75
N ALA A 353 39.60 -1.29 11.55
CA ALA A 353 40.67 -0.28 11.53
C ALA A 353 41.83 -0.56 12.52
N LYS A 354 41.84 -1.73 13.19
CA LYS A 354 42.91 -2.11 14.14
C LYS A 354 43.91 -3.14 13.63
N ASN A 355 43.77 -3.63 12.39
CA ASN A 355 44.67 -4.66 11.83
C ASN A 355 45.46 -4.19 10.59
N SER A 356 45.70 -2.90 10.40
CA SER A 356 46.57 -2.42 9.32
C SER A 356 47.54 -1.32 9.78
N TYR A 357 48.26 -1.58 10.86
CA TYR A 357 49.54 -0.91 11.14
C TYR A 357 50.44 -1.91 11.86
N ASP A 358 51.18 -2.68 11.09
CA ASP A 358 52.53 -3.12 11.44
C ASP A 358 53.33 -3.19 10.13
N HIS A 359 54.06 -2.12 9.87
CA HIS A 359 55.22 -2.12 8.98
C HIS A 359 56.36 -2.77 9.75
N ASP A 360 56.96 -3.83 9.20
CA ASP A 360 58.41 -3.93 8.95
C ASP A 360 58.80 -5.37 8.59
N GLY A 361 59.48 -5.54 7.46
CA GLY A 361 60.18 -6.79 7.21
C GLY A 361 60.44 -7.15 5.75
N PHE A 362 61.52 -6.61 5.21
CA PHE A 362 62.37 -7.21 4.17
C PHE A 362 61.91 -7.17 2.70
N SER A 363 62.46 -6.16 2.02
CA SER A 363 63.18 -6.34 0.75
C SER A 363 64.05 -7.61 0.80
N ASP A 364 63.83 -8.55 -0.12
CA ASP A 364 64.85 -8.97 -1.09
C ASP A 364 64.41 -10.16 -1.94
N ALA A 365 64.89 -10.11 -3.19
CA ALA A 365 65.09 -11.17 -4.17
C ALA A 365 64.00 -11.38 -5.24
N ILE A 366 64.31 -10.83 -6.41
CA ILE A 366 63.83 -11.26 -7.72
C ILE A 366 64.40 -12.68 -7.99
N GLN A 367 63.57 -13.71 -7.86
CA GLN A 367 63.46 -14.89 -8.74
C GLN A 367 62.36 -15.84 -8.28
#